data_AF-A0A2A4SYS1-F1
#
_entry.id   AF-A0A2A4SYS1-F1
#
_cell.length_a   1.000
_cell.length_b   1.000
_cell.length_c   1.000
_cell.angle_alpha   90.00
_cell.angle_beta   90.00
_cell.angle_gamma   90.00
#
_symmetry.space_group_name_H-M   'P 1'
#
loop_
_entity.id
_entity.type
_entity.pdbx_description
1 polymer ?
#
loop_
_entity_poly.entity_id
_entity_poly.type
_entity_poly.pdbx_seq_one_letter_code
_entity_poly.pdbx_strand_id
1 'polypeptide(L)'
;MEILKTFSLFTVTALAEILGCYLPYLWLRKEGSIWLLVPAGLSLALFAWLLSLHPTAAGRIYAAYGGVYITVAILWLWLVDSIRPTLSDVVGAAVALCGMAIIMFGPRSA
;
A
#
# COMPACT_ATOMS: atom_id res chain seq x y z
N MET A 1 -1.78 -6.05 21.16
CA MET A 1 -1.71 -7.17 20.20
C MET A 1 -2.49 -6.86 18.92
N GLU A 2 -3.73 -6.36 19.02
CA GLU A 2 -4.59 -6.06 17.85
C GLU A 2 -4.02 -4.97 16.91
N ILE A 3 -3.44 -3.89 17.44
CA ILE A 3 -2.87 -2.81 16.61
C ILE A 3 -1.72 -3.32 15.72
N LEU A 4 -0.84 -4.17 16.26
CA LEU A 4 0.27 -4.75 15.51
C LEU A 4 -0.23 -5.69 14.41
N LYS A 5 -1.29 -6.48 14.69
CA LYS A 5 -1.97 -7.30 13.68
C LYS A 5 -2.56 -6.42 12.56
N THR A 6 -3.30 -5.37 12.90
CA THR A 6 -3.89 -4.47 11.91
C THR A 6 -2.83 -3.78 11.07
N PHE A 7 -1.73 -3.31 11.67
CA PHE A 7 -0.62 -2.71 10.95
C PHE A 7 0.08 -3.71 10.01
N SER A 8 0.30 -4.94 10.48
CA SER A 8 0.87 -6.00 9.64
C SER A 8 -0.06 -6.35 8.47
N LEU A 9 -1.38 -6.37 8.71
CA LEU A 9 -2.38 -6.62 7.69
C LEU A 9 -2.37 -5.51 6.63
N PHE A 10 -2.32 -4.24 7.03
CA PHE A 10 -2.18 -3.11 6.11
C PHE A 10 -0.90 -3.18 5.29
N THR A 11 0.23 -3.56 5.91
CA THR A 11 1.51 -3.71 5.20
C THR A 11 1.44 -4.81 4.14
N VAL A 12 0.91 -5.98 4.48
CA VAL A 12 0.74 -7.09 3.51
C VAL A 12 -0.22 -6.70 2.39
N THR A 13 -1.30 -5.98 2.73
CA THR A 13 -2.26 -5.43 1.76
C THR A 13 -1.57 -4.46 0.79
N ALA A 14 -0.69 -3.59 1.29
CA ALA A 14 0.07 -2.64 0.46
C ALA A 14 1.04 -3.34 -0.50
N LEU A 15 1.75 -4.34 -0.01
CA LEU A 15 2.65 -5.15 -0.84
C LEU A 15 1.90 -5.90 -1.94
N ALA A 16 0.74 -6.48 -1.63
CA ALA A 16 -0.10 -7.18 -2.60
C ALA A 16 -0.61 -6.23 -3.71
N GLU A 17 -1.01 -5.01 -3.37
CA GLU A 17 -1.41 -4.02 -4.38
C GLU A 17 -0.22 -3.59 -5.24
N ILE A 18 0.90 -3.23 -4.62
CA ILE A 18 2.10 -2.76 -5.34
C ILE A 18 2.61 -3.84 -6.29
N LEU A 19 2.69 -5.10 -5.86
CA LEU A 19 3.03 -6.24 -6.73
C LEU A 19 2.03 -6.39 -7.88
N GLY A 20 0.74 -6.32 -7.58
CA GLY A 20 -0.34 -6.43 -8.55
C GLY A 20 -0.29 -5.36 -9.63
N CYS A 21 0.16 -4.15 -9.29
CA CYS A 21 0.31 -3.03 -10.22
C CYS A 21 1.68 -3.00 -10.91
N TYR A 22 2.74 -3.47 -10.25
CA TYR A 22 4.11 -3.46 -10.77
C TYR A 22 4.35 -4.52 -11.84
N LEU A 23 3.74 -5.70 -11.71
CA LEU A 23 3.89 -6.79 -12.69
C LEU A 23 3.33 -6.45 -14.09
N PRO A 24 2.13 -5.83 -14.23
CA PRO A 24 1.68 -5.31 -15.52
C PRO A 24 2.55 -4.17 -16.05
N TYR A 25 3.08 -3.32 -15.15
CA TYR A 25 4.02 -2.27 -15.54
C TYR A 25 5.31 -2.85 -16.15
N LEU A 26 5.87 -3.92 -15.56
CA LEU A 26 7.01 -4.65 -16.12
C LEU A 26 6.71 -5.17 -17.53
N TRP A 27 5.53 -5.77 -17.74
CA TRP A 27 5.10 -6.24 -19.06
C TRP A 27 4.99 -5.11 -20.08
N LEU A 28 4.30 -4.02 -19.74
CA LEU A 28 4.02 -2.94 -20.69
C LEU A 28 5.20 -1.99 -20.94
N ARG A 29 6.10 -1.82 -19.97
CA ARG A 29 7.14 -0.78 -20.00
C ARG A 29 8.57 -1.30 -19.93
N LYS A 30 8.80 -2.55 -19.52
CA LYS A 30 10.14 -3.15 -19.35
C LYS A 30 10.29 -4.48 -20.10
N GLU A 31 9.56 -4.67 -21.21
CA GLU A 31 9.61 -5.87 -22.06
C GLU A 31 9.38 -7.20 -21.31
N GLY A 32 8.67 -7.15 -20.17
CA GLY A 32 8.35 -8.32 -19.38
C GLY A 32 7.47 -9.31 -20.14
N SER A 33 7.37 -10.55 -19.66
CA SER A 33 6.50 -11.56 -20.26
C SER A 33 5.03 -11.28 -19.92
N ILE A 34 4.10 -11.56 -20.85
CA ILE A 34 2.65 -11.48 -20.60
C ILE A 34 2.19 -12.41 -19.46
N TRP A 35 2.97 -13.47 -19.19
CA TRP A 35 2.73 -14.39 -18.08
C TRP A 35 2.76 -13.70 -16.71
N LEU A 36 3.35 -12.51 -16.59
CA LEU A 36 3.33 -11.71 -15.36
C LEU A 36 1.92 -11.21 -14.99
N LEU A 37 0.98 -11.19 -15.93
CA LEU A 37 -0.41 -10.80 -15.68
C LEU A 37 -1.16 -11.79 -14.78
N VAL A 38 -0.79 -13.08 -14.82
CA VAL A 38 -1.40 -14.11 -13.97
C VAL A 38 -1.09 -13.87 -12.48
N PRO A 39 0.19 -13.78 -12.05
CA PRO A 39 0.50 -13.43 -10.66
C PRO A 39 0.05 -12.02 -10.30
N ALA A 40 0.00 -11.07 -11.25
CA ALA A 40 -0.56 -9.74 -11.00
C ALA A 40 -2.04 -9.79 -10.59
N GLY A 41 -2.85 -10.51 -11.36
CA GLY A 41 -4.28 -10.70 -11.08
C GLY A 41 -4.52 -11.40 -9.75
N LEU A 42 -3.73 -12.43 -9.44
CA LEU A 42 -3.79 -13.11 -8.14
C LEU A 42 -3.44 -12.17 -6.99
N SER A 43 -2.43 -11.32 -7.16
CA SER A 43 -2.03 -10.34 -6.15
C SER A 43 -3.10 -9.28 -5.89
N LEU A 44 -3.77 -8.79 -6.94
CA LEU A 44 -4.89 -7.86 -6.81
C LEU A 44 -6.13 -8.51 -6.19
N ALA A 45 -6.42 -9.77 -6.51
CA ALA A 45 -7.48 -10.52 -5.86
C ALA A 45 -7.21 -10.72 -4.36
N LEU A 46 -5.95 -11.02 -4.00
CA LEU A 46 -5.51 -11.13 -2.60
C LEU A 46 -5.63 -9.78 -1.87
N PHE A 47 -5.26 -8.68 -2.52
CA PHE A 47 -5.43 -7.32 -1.99
C PHE A 47 -6.90 -7.02 -1.66
N ALA A 48 -7.81 -7.28 -2.59
CA ALA A 48 -9.25 -7.07 -2.40
C ALA A 48 -9.80 -7.91 -1.23
N TRP A 49 -9.35 -9.17 -1.11
CA TRP A 49 -9.68 -10.03 0.03
C TRP A 49 -9.15 -9.43 1.34
N LEU A 50 -7.88 -9.06 1.42
CA LEU A 50 -7.25 -8.55 2.64
C LEU A 50 -7.93 -7.29 3.17
N LEU A 51 -8.41 -6.41 2.28
CA LEU A 51 -9.21 -5.24 2.66
C LEU A 51 -10.51 -5.62 3.37
N SER A 52 -11.17 -6.70 2.94
CA SER A 52 -12.43 -7.17 3.54
C SER A 52 -12.28 -7.66 4.99
N LEU A 53 -11.06 -8.02 5.40
CA LEU A 53 -10.77 -8.52 6.75
C LEU A 53 -10.66 -7.40 7.80
N HIS A 54 -10.66 -6.14 7.38
CA HIS A 54 -10.52 -5.03 8.31
C HIS A 54 -11.88 -4.69 8.98
N PRO A 55 -11.97 -4.67 10.32
CA PRO A 55 -13.24 -4.58 11.06
C PRO A 55 -13.83 -3.16 11.14
N THR A 56 -13.37 -2.21 10.31
CA THR A 56 -13.77 -0.79 10.37
C THR A 56 -14.49 -0.36 9.10
N ALA A 57 -15.09 0.84 9.08
CA ALA A 57 -15.78 1.34 7.89
C ALA A 57 -14.81 1.39 6.68
N ALA A 58 -15.22 0.81 5.55
CA ALA A 58 -14.39 0.66 4.35
C ALA A 58 -13.66 1.95 3.95
N GLY A 59 -14.36 3.09 3.94
CA GLY A 59 -13.75 4.39 3.58
C GLY A 59 -12.60 4.82 4.50
N ARG A 60 -12.67 4.51 5.81
CA ARG A 60 -11.59 4.81 6.75
C ARG A 60 -10.40 3.87 6.60
N ILE A 61 -10.67 2.61 6.23
CA ILE A 61 -9.62 1.63 5.90
C ILE A 61 -8.84 2.12 4.69
N TYR A 62 -9.51 2.51 3.61
CA TYR A 62 -8.86 3.06 2.42
C TYR A 62 -8.07 4.33 2.71
N ALA A 63 -8.60 5.23 3.54
CA ALA A 63 -7.90 6.45 3.92
C ALA A 63 -6.65 6.18 4.78
N ALA A 64 -6.74 5.27 5.75
CA ALA A 64 -5.58 4.88 6.57
C ALA A 64 -4.55 4.10 5.75
N TYR A 65 -5.03 3.20 4.89
CA TYR A 65 -4.22 2.44 3.95
C TYR A 65 -3.34 3.33 3.07
N GLY A 66 -3.87 4.47 2.58
CA GLY A 66 -3.13 5.38 1.71
C GLY A 66 -1.80 5.87 2.29
N GLY A 67 -1.73 6.13 3.61
CA GLY A 67 -0.49 6.53 4.27
C GLY A 67 0.55 5.39 4.31
N VAL A 68 0.10 4.18 4.59
CA VAL A 68 0.94 2.97 4.54
C VAL A 68 1.42 2.71 3.12
N TYR A 69 0.51 2.82 2.14
CA TYR A 69 0.81 2.63 0.72
C TYR A 69 1.94 3.56 0.25
N ILE A 70 1.84 4.86 0.53
CA ILE A 70 2.88 5.83 0.13
C ILE A 70 4.24 5.45 0.73
N THR A 71 4.27 5.04 1.99
CA THR A 71 5.50 4.63 2.66
C THR A 71 6.10 3.37 2.02
N VAL A 72 5.28 2.35 1.76
CA VAL A 72 5.72 1.11 1.12
C VAL A 72 6.16 1.36 -0.32
N ALA A 73 5.48 2.25 -1.06
CA ALA A 73 5.86 2.63 -2.43
C ALA A 73 7.23 3.32 -2.49
N ILE A 74 7.55 4.19 -1.53
CA ILE A 74 8.88 4.83 -1.45
C ILE A 74 9.96 3.80 -1.06
N LEU A 75 9.65 2.86 -0.17
CA LEU A 75 10.55 1.74 0.13
C LEU A 75 10.77 0.85 -1.10
N TRP A 76 9.72 0.60 -1.89
CA TRP A 76 9.79 -0.15 -3.14
C TRP A 76 10.67 0.54 -4.16
N LEU A 77 10.52 1.86 -4.33
CA LEU A 77 11.36 2.70 -5.17
C LEU A 77 12.84 2.53 -4.82
N TRP A 78 13.14 2.45 -3.52
CA TRP A 78 14.51 2.26 -3.04
C TRP A 78 15.05 0.84 -3.23
N LEU A 79 14.26 -0.17 -2.86
CA LEU A 79 14.72 -1.56 -2.79
C LEU A 79 14.64 -2.29 -4.14
N VAL A 80 13.59 -2.04 -4.91
CA VAL A 80 13.31 -2.76 -6.16
C VAL A 80 13.75 -1.95 -7.37
N ASP A 81 13.40 -0.67 -7.42
CA ASP A 81 13.84 0.20 -8.52
C ASP A 81 15.25 0.77 -8.31
N SER A 82 15.88 0.53 -7.14
CA SER A 82 17.24 0.99 -6.80
C SER A 82 17.43 2.52 -6.87
N ILE A 83 16.34 3.29 -6.71
CA ILE A 83 16.34 4.76 -6.74
C ILE A 83 16.31 5.27 -5.30
N ARG A 84 17.33 6.02 -4.89
CA ARG A 84 17.40 6.55 -3.52
C ARG A 84 16.28 7.58 -3.29
N PRO A 85 15.47 7.44 -2.22
CA PRO A 85 14.46 8.42 -1.86
C PRO A 85 15.09 9.80 -1.64
N THR A 86 14.43 10.81 -2.19
CA THR A 86 14.79 12.20 -1.99
C THR A 86 14.23 12.73 -0.66
N LEU A 87 14.74 13.89 -0.22
CA LEU A 87 14.16 14.60 0.94
C LEU A 87 12.67 14.90 0.74
N SER A 88 12.25 15.25 -0.48
CA SER A 88 10.83 15.46 -0.80
C SER A 88 9.99 14.19 -0.63
N ASP A 89 10.51 13.01 -1.00
CA ASP A 89 9.80 11.75 -0.83
C ASP A 89 9.59 11.45 0.66
N VAL A 90 10.63 11.64 1.48
CA VAL A 90 10.55 11.40 2.92
C VAL A 90 9.58 12.36 3.60
N VAL A 91 9.62 13.65 3.25
CA VAL A 91 8.68 14.65 3.79
C VAL A 91 7.25 14.33 3.35
N GLY A 92 7.05 13.98 2.08
CA GLY A 92 5.73 13.58 1.55
C GLY A 92 5.17 12.36 2.28
N ALA A 93 5.99 11.33 2.51
CA ALA A 93 5.61 10.15 3.30
C ALA A 93 5.19 10.52 4.73
N ALA A 94 5.98 11.38 5.40
CA ALA A 94 5.66 11.83 6.75
C ALA A 94 4.32 12.58 6.79
N VAL A 95 4.06 13.49 5.85
CA VAL A 95 2.79 14.22 5.74
C VAL A 95 1.62 13.26 5.49
N ALA A 96 1.79 12.28 4.62
CA ALA A 96 0.77 11.28 4.34
C ALA A 96 0.44 10.41 5.58
N LEU A 97 1.47 9.99 6.33
CA LEU A 97 1.29 9.27 7.59
C LEU A 97 0.58 10.13 8.65
N CYS A 98 0.90 11.43 8.73
CA CYS A 98 0.18 12.36 9.59
C CYS A 98 -1.30 12.47 9.19
N GLY A 99 -1.60 12.60 7.89
CA GLY A 99 -2.98 12.62 7.39
C GLY A 99 -3.76 11.35 7.74
N MET A 100 -3.14 10.19 7.51
CA MET A 100 -3.66 8.89 7.96
C MET A 100 -3.94 8.89 9.47
N ALA A 101 -3.00 9.35 10.30
CA ALA A 101 -3.15 9.38 11.75
C ALA A 101 -4.33 10.26 12.18
N ILE A 102 -4.51 11.42 11.54
CA ILE A 102 -5.66 12.30 11.80
C ILE A 102 -6.98 11.60 11.48
N ILE A 103 -7.06 10.88 10.36
CA ILE A 103 -8.29 10.17 9.95
C ILE A 103 -8.58 8.98 10.87
N MET A 104 -7.54 8.26 11.31
CA MET A 104 -7.68 7.05 12.12
C MET A 104 -7.96 7.35 13.60
N PHE A 105 -7.32 8.39 14.15
CA PHE A 105 -7.38 8.77 15.57
C PHE A 105 -8.21 10.03 15.84
N GLY A 106 -8.73 10.69 14.81
CA GLY A 106 -9.56 11.88 14.96
C GLY A 106 -10.79 11.63 15.86
N PRO A 107 -11.20 12.64 16.65
CA PRO A 107 -12.33 12.52 17.55
C PRO A 107 -13.59 12.13 16.79
N ARG A 108 -14.30 11.13 17.31
CA ARG A 108 -15.55 10.64 16.75
C ARG A 108 -16.65 11.40 17.48
N SER A 109 -17.29 12.35 16.81
CA SER A 109 -18.57 12.86 17.31
C SER A 109 -19.52 11.68 17.44
N ALA A 110 -19.97 11.44 18.66
CA ALA A 110 -20.98 10.43 18.98
C ALA A 110 -22.32 10.75 18.33
#